data_AF-A0A7M7PFG9-F1
#
_entry.id   AF-A0A7M7PFG9-F1
#
_cell.length_a   1.000
_cell.length_b   1.000
_cell.length_c   1.000
_cell.angle_alpha   90.00
_cell.angle_beta   90.00
_cell.angle_gamma   90.00
#
_symmetry.space_group_name_H-M   'P 1'
#
loop_
_entity.id
_entity.type
_entity.pdbx_description
1 polymer ?
#
loop_
_entity_poly.entity_id
_entity_poly.type
_entity_poly.pdbx_seq_one_letter_code
_entity_poly.pdbx_strand_id
1 'polypeptide(L)'
;MRESYLLLDCSGRNPCLNGGTCETDACTCASGYTGALCSTDIDECASYPCLNGAICINIPNRYFCLCSYGYSGSRCMIVDCSRSNPCLNGGTCENNACTCAAGFNGVSCSTVDCSGMDPCLNGGTCENNECTCAAGYTGALCDDAIETTPTTLTQEAVSPETTVNRQESDYSKEAVSTIVVGIVLAFVALYAIFITLMHLHLRRSNIALKQSVSDREGQKLDPFTSLDATSPREHQRN
;
A
#
# COMPACT_ATOMS: atom_id res chain seq x y z
N MET A 1 -43.99 15.84 -14.73
CA MET A 1 -43.12 14.72 -15.14
C MET A 1 -42.61 14.98 -16.55
N ARG A 2 -41.38 15.48 -16.70
CA ARG A 2 -40.55 15.22 -17.87
C ARG A 2 -39.15 15.04 -17.34
N GLU A 3 -38.80 13.79 -17.11
CA GLU A 3 -37.40 13.40 -16.98
C GLU A 3 -36.73 13.81 -18.29
N SER A 4 -35.92 14.85 -18.23
CA SER A 4 -34.93 15.14 -19.25
C SER A 4 -33.89 14.02 -19.15
N TYR A 5 -34.20 12.87 -19.74
CA TYR A 5 -33.18 11.94 -20.19
C TYR A 5 -32.24 12.76 -21.07
N LEU A 6 -31.03 13.00 -20.58
CA LEU A 6 -29.95 13.58 -21.35
C LEU A 6 -29.66 12.58 -22.47
N LEU A 7 -30.33 12.76 -23.61
CA LEU A 7 -30.04 11.99 -24.81
C LEU A 7 -28.59 12.31 -25.15
N LEU A 8 -27.78 11.27 -25.11
CA LEU A 8 -26.39 11.30 -25.51
C LEU A 8 -26.34 11.75 -26.99
N ASP A 9 -25.87 12.96 -27.26
CA ASP A 9 -25.85 13.57 -28.59
C ASP A 9 -24.39 13.74 -29.07
N CYS A 10 -24.01 13.01 -30.11
CA CYS A 10 -22.67 13.07 -30.69
C CYS A 10 -22.50 14.18 -31.76
N SER A 11 -23.53 15.00 -32.03
CA SER A 11 -23.58 15.90 -33.20
C SER A 11 -22.70 17.15 -33.11
N GLY A 12 -22.06 17.42 -31.96
CA GLY A 12 -21.22 18.62 -31.76
C GLY A 12 -19.94 18.43 -30.95
N ARG A 13 -19.86 17.41 -30.09
CA ARG A 13 -18.66 17.06 -29.32
C ARG A 13 -18.69 15.57 -28.99
N ASN A 14 -17.55 15.02 -28.58
CA ASN A 14 -17.50 13.72 -27.92
C ASN A 14 -17.73 13.89 -26.40
N PRO A 15 -18.91 13.50 -25.86
CA PRO A 15 -19.20 13.47 -24.43
C PRO A 15 -18.66 12.23 -23.70
N CYS A 16 -18.20 11.22 -24.42
CA CYS A 16 -17.69 9.97 -23.84
C CYS A 16 -16.37 10.23 -23.10
N LEU A 17 -16.27 9.69 -21.88
CA LEU A 17 -15.09 9.84 -21.03
C LEU A 17 -14.04 8.77 -21.32
N ASN A 18 -12.85 8.95 -20.73
CA ASN A 18 -11.80 7.94 -20.68
C ASN A 18 -11.38 7.36 -22.05
N GLY A 19 -11.40 8.21 -23.08
CA GLY A 19 -11.02 7.82 -24.44
C GLY A 19 -12.09 7.03 -25.19
N GLY A 20 -13.34 6.97 -24.69
CA GLY A 20 -14.46 6.43 -25.43
C GLY A 20 -14.77 7.23 -26.69
N THR A 21 -15.32 6.58 -27.71
CA THR A 21 -15.77 7.19 -28.96
C THR A 21 -17.28 7.32 -28.98
N CYS A 22 -17.79 8.40 -29.57
CA CYS A 22 -19.23 8.65 -29.68
C CYS A 22 -19.70 8.29 -31.09
N GLU A 23 -20.65 7.36 -31.20
CA GLU A 23 -21.25 6.94 -32.46
C GLU A 23 -22.76 7.16 -32.40
N THR A 24 -23.29 8.05 -33.24
CA THR A 24 -24.71 8.48 -33.28
C THR A 24 -25.22 9.01 -31.94
N ASP A 25 -25.74 8.13 -31.07
CA ASP A 25 -26.30 8.47 -29.76
C ASP A 25 -25.75 7.55 -28.64
N ALA A 26 -24.59 6.90 -28.87
CA ALA A 26 -24.00 5.91 -27.96
C ALA A 26 -22.49 6.10 -27.79
N CYS A 27 -21.98 5.80 -26.59
CA CYS A 27 -20.56 5.74 -26.32
C CYS A 27 -20.04 4.30 -26.48
N THR A 28 -19.02 4.14 -27.30
CA THR A 28 -18.18 2.94 -27.33
C THR A 28 -16.99 3.16 -26.43
N CYS A 29 -16.92 2.41 -25.34
CA CYS A 29 -15.89 2.60 -24.33
C CYS A 29 -14.55 2.00 -24.75
N ALA A 30 -13.47 2.72 -24.43
CA ALA A 30 -12.14 2.14 -24.46
C ALA A 30 -12.05 0.97 -23.46
N SER A 31 -11.15 0.01 -23.74
CA SER A 31 -10.93 -1.13 -22.86
C SER A 31 -10.62 -0.69 -21.42
N GLY A 32 -11.21 -1.37 -20.43
CA GLY A 32 -11.12 -1.01 -19.01
C GLY A 32 -12.23 -0.08 -18.50
N TYR A 33 -13.13 0.38 -19.36
CA TYR A 33 -14.23 1.26 -18.95
C TYR A 33 -15.60 0.75 -19.40
N THR A 34 -16.63 1.13 -18.65
CA THR A 34 -18.03 0.77 -18.87
C THR A 34 -18.98 1.92 -18.50
N GLY A 35 -20.27 1.70 -18.72
CA GLY A 35 -21.35 2.66 -18.49
C GLY A 35 -21.66 3.53 -19.70
N ALA A 36 -22.81 4.21 -19.68
CA ALA A 36 -23.34 4.95 -20.82
C ALA A 36 -22.43 6.09 -21.33
N LEU A 37 -21.58 6.63 -20.46
CA LEU A 37 -20.59 7.68 -20.79
C LEU A 37 -19.14 7.20 -20.62
N CYS A 38 -18.90 5.90 -20.45
CA CYS A 38 -17.57 5.34 -20.18
C CYS A 38 -16.90 5.91 -18.92
N SER A 39 -17.71 6.36 -17.96
CA SER A 39 -17.25 6.98 -16.72
C SER A 39 -16.81 5.98 -15.66
N THR A 40 -17.20 4.72 -15.80
CA THR A 40 -16.98 3.70 -14.79
C THR A 40 -15.79 2.85 -15.18
N ASP A 41 -14.76 2.82 -14.35
CA ASP A 41 -13.65 1.89 -14.46
C ASP A 41 -14.15 0.47 -14.18
N ILE A 42 -13.70 -0.50 -14.98
CA ILE A 42 -13.99 -1.92 -14.75
C ILE A 42 -13.10 -2.38 -13.60
N ASP A 43 -13.69 -3.03 -12.60
CA ASP A 43 -12.89 -3.63 -11.53
C ASP A 43 -12.28 -4.95 -11.99
N GLU A 44 -11.03 -4.89 -12.47
CA GLU A 44 -10.27 -6.07 -12.87
C GLU A 44 -9.90 -7.00 -11.70
N CYS A 45 -10.06 -6.54 -10.45
CA CYS A 45 -9.87 -7.35 -9.26
C CYS A 45 -11.12 -8.18 -8.87
N ALA A 46 -12.29 -7.90 -9.45
CA ALA A 46 -13.55 -8.56 -9.11
C ALA A 46 -13.53 -10.09 -9.35
N SER A 47 -12.65 -10.58 -10.23
CA SER A 47 -12.46 -12.01 -10.48
C SER A 47 -11.38 -12.66 -9.60
N TYR A 48 -10.87 -11.96 -8.58
CA TYR A 48 -9.82 -12.42 -7.67
C TYR A 48 -8.59 -13.01 -8.40
N PRO A 49 -7.94 -12.25 -9.30
CA PRO A 49 -6.88 -12.80 -10.13
C PRO A 49 -5.60 -13.12 -9.36
N CYS A 50 -5.33 -12.45 -8.23
CA CYS A 50 -4.15 -12.64 -7.41
C CYS A 50 -4.28 -13.86 -6.48
N LEU A 51 -3.23 -14.67 -6.40
CA LEU A 51 -3.22 -15.92 -5.64
C LEU A 51 -2.39 -15.80 -4.34
N ASN A 52 -2.47 -16.83 -3.51
CA ASN A 52 -1.61 -17.01 -2.32
C ASN A 52 -1.67 -15.82 -1.34
N GLY A 53 -2.88 -15.29 -1.12
CA GLY A 53 -3.11 -14.18 -0.19
C GLY A 53 -2.57 -12.83 -0.65
N ALA A 54 -2.20 -12.69 -1.92
CA ALA A 54 -1.75 -11.42 -2.49
C ALA A 54 -2.88 -10.37 -2.55
N ILE A 55 -2.49 -9.10 -2.43
CA ILE A 55 -3.41 -7.97 -2.54
C ILE A 55 -3.58 -7.62 -4.02
N CYS A 56 -4.83 -7.57 -4.49
CA CYS A 56 -5.14 -7.09 -5.84
C CYS A 56 -5.33 -5.58 -5.84
N ILE A 57 -4.68 -4.90 -6.79
CA ILE A 57 -4.80 -3.47 -7.01
C ILE A 57 -5.43 -3.28 -8.39
N ASN A 58 -6.64 -2.70 -8.40
CA ASN A 58 -7.36 -2.34 -9.62
C ASN A 58 -6.77 -1.07 -10.24
N ILE A 59 -6.56 -1.09 -11.55
CA ILE A 59 -5.95 0.01 -12.31
C ILE A 59 -6.47 -0.04 -13.74
N PRO A 60 -6.81 1.09 -14.39
CA PRO A 60 -7.57 1.04 -15.64
C PRO A 60 -7.06 0.04 -16.69
N ASN A 61 -7.96 -0.88 -17.09
CA ASN A 61 -7.73 -1.94 -18.08
C ASN A 61 -6.71 -3.00 -17.66
N ARG A 62 -6.40 -3.14 -16.37
CA ARG A 62 -5.41 -4.08 -15.85
C ARG A 62 -5.56 -4.30 -14.34
N TYR A 63 -4.77 -5.20 -13.79
CA TYR A 63 -4.59 -5.30 -12.35
C TYR A 63 -3.11 -5.47 -12.03
N PHE A 64 -2.74 -5.18 -10.80
CA PHE A 64 -1.44 -5.49 -10.26
C PHE A 64 -1.60 -6.28 -8.96
N CYS A 65 -0.88 -7.40 -8.85
CA CYS A 65 -0.86 -8.20 -7.63
C CYS A 65 0.36 -7.82 -6.80
N LEU A 66 0.13 -7.31 -5.59
CA LEU A 66 1.17 -7.15 -4.59
C LEU A 66 1.35 -8.47 -3.85
N CYS A 67 2.42 -9.19 -4.20
CA CYS A 67 2.66 -10.52 -3.66
C CYS A 67 3.06 -10.49 -2.19
N SER A 68 2.49 -11.42 -1.44
CA SER A 68 2.92 -11.73 -0.08
C SER A 68 4.35 -12.25 -0.06
N TYR A 69 4.98 -12.20 1.11
CA TYR A 69 6.33 -12.72 1.30
C TYR A 69 6.42 -14.18 0.84
N GLY A 70 7.49 -14.51 0.10
CA GLY A 70 7.71 -15.86 -0.43
C GLY A 70 7.03 -16.16 -1.75
N TYR A 71 6.33 -15.20 -2.38
CA TYR A 71 5.67 -15.37 -3.67
C TYR A 71 6.06 -14.32 -4.70
N SER A 72 5.96 -14.68 -5.98
CA SER A 72 6.29 -13.84 -7.12
C SER A 72 5.47 -14.17 -8.38
N GLY A 73 5.70 -13.41 -9.45
CA GLY A 73 4.97 -13.49 -10.72
C GLY A 73 3.75 -12.56 -10.78
N SER A 74 3.18 -12.37 -11.97
CA SER A 74 2.09 -11.41 -12.20
C SER A 74 0.82 -11.69 -11.40
N ARG A 75 0.59 -12.96 -11.05
CA ARG A 75 -0.54 -13.42 -10.22
C ARG A 75 -0.10 -13.97 -8.85
N CYS A 76 1.17 -13.79 -8.48
CA CYS A 76 1.74 -14.28 -7.22
C CYS A 76 1.65 -15.80 -7.03
N MET A 77 1.71 -16.56 -8.13
CA MET A 77 1.58 -18.02 -8.13
C MET A 77 2.91 -18.77 -7.95
N ILE A 78 4.04 -18.08 -8.10
CA ILE A 78 5.37 -18.68 -8.10
C ILE A 78 5.94 -18.56 -6.69
N VAL A 79 6.43 -19.65 -6.12
CA VAL A 79 7.18 -19.62 -4.86
C VAL A 79 8.54 -18.97 -5.12
N ASP A 80 8.94 -17.99 -4.32
CA ASP A 80 10.21 -17.26 -4.47
C ASP A 80 11.25 -17.77 -3.47
N CYS A 81 12.14 -18.66 -3.92
CA CYS A 81 13.25 -19.17 -3.10
C CYS A 81 14.43 -18.19 -3.00
N SER A 82 14.43 -17.08 -3.74
CA SER A 82 15.63 -16.23 -3.90
C SER A 82 15.96 -15.39 -2.67
N ARG A 83 14.97 -15.11 -1.82
CA ARG A 83 15.12 -14.31 -0.61
C ARG A 83 15.29 -15.13 0.66
N SER A 84 14.54 -16.23 0.77
CA SER A 84 14.47 -17.08 1.96
C SER A 84 13.81 -18.41 1.59
N ASN A 85 13.65 -19.32 2.56
CA ASN A 85 12.80 -20.48 2.41
C ASN A 85 11.34 -20.14 2.84
N PRO A 86 10.39 -19.98 1.91
CA PRO A 86 8.98 -19.74 2.21
C PRO A 86 8.17 -21.01 2.50
N CYS A 87 8.77 -22.19 2.39
CA CYS A 87 8.09 -23.46 2.62
C CYS A 87 7.95 -23.71 4.11
N LEU A 88 6.72 -23.87 4.57
CA LEU A 88 6.40 -24.07 5.98
C LEU A 88 6.64 -25.52 6.41
N ASN A 89 6.54 -25.76 7.72
CA ASN A 89 6.50 -27.10 8.31
C ASN A 89 7.69 -27.99 7.91
N GLY A 90 8.89 -27.40 7.87
CA GLY A 90 10.12 -28.11 7.54
C GLY A 90 10.30 -28.41 6.05
N GLY A 91 9.46 -27.83 5.17
CA GLY A 91 9.63 -27.95 3.72
C GLY A 91 10.93 -27.29 3.21
N THR A 92 11.42 -27.76 2.07
CA THR A 92 12.59 -27.19 1.39
C THR A 92 12.17 -26.44 0.13
N CYS A 93 12.83 -25.32 -0.16
CA CYS A 93 12.60 -24.52 -1.35
C CYS A 93 13.73 -24.69 -2.35
N GLU A 94 13.41 -25.25 -3.51
CA GLU A 94 14.35 -25.37 -4.62
C GLU A 94 13.63 -25.11 -5.94
N ASN A 95 14.31 -24.45 -6.88
CA ASN A 95 13.77 -24.15 -8.21
C ASN A 95 12.38 -23.49 -8.20
N ASN A 96 12.14 -22.56 -7.25
CA ASN A 96 10.87 -21.84 -7.10
C ASN A 96 9.66 -22.75 -6.82
N ALA A 97 9.89 -23.85 -6.11
CA ALA A 97 8.85 -24.77 -5.65
C ALA A 97 9.19 -25.33 -4.26
N CYS A 98 8.15 -25.67 -3.50
CA CYS A 98 8.31 -26.33 -2.21
C CYS A 98 8.25 -27.85 -2.35
N THR A 99 9.20 -28.53 -1.71
CA THR A 99 9.10 -29.95 -1.40
C THR A 99 8.68 -30.09 0.06
N CYS A 100 7.52 -30.68 0.30
CA CYS A 100 6.96 -30.76 1.65
C CYS A 100 7.53 -31.93 2.44
N ALA A 101 7.71 -31.71 3.75
CA ALA A 101 7.99 -32.79 4.69
C ALA A 101 6.79 -33.74 4.76
N ALA A 102 7.03 -34.96 5.26
CA ALA A 102 5.98 -35.97 5.39
C ALA A 102 4.82 -35.46 6.25
N GLY A 103 3.59 -35.74 5.82
CA GLY A 103 2.37 -35.28 6.50
C GLY A 103 1.89 -33.88 6.08
N PHE A 104 2.57 -33.19 5.17
CA PHE A 104 2.18 -31.88 4.67
C PHE A 104 2.05 -31.84 3.15
N ASN A 105 1.20 -30.94 2.66
CA ASN A 105 1.00 -30.69 1.24
C ASN A 105 0.71 -29.18 0.97
N GLY A 106 0.37 -28.87 -0.28
CA GLY A 106 0.08 -27.51 -0.73
C GLY A 106 1.31 -26.78 -1.26
N VAL A 107 1.08 -25.62 -1.90
CA VAL A 107 2.12 -24.86 -2.61
C VAL A 107 3.25 -24.35 -1.70
N SER A 108 2.94 -24.11 -0.42
CA SER A 108 3.90 -23.67 0.60
C SER A 108 3.99 -24.64 1.78
N CYS A 109 3.53 -25.89 1.63
CA CYS A 109 3.55 -26.90 2.69
C CYS A 109 2.80 -26.50 3.97
N SER A 110 1.81 -25.62 3.85
CA SER A 110 1.07 -25.05 4.98
C SER A 110 -0.05 -25.95 5.50
N THR A 111 -0.49 -26.92 4.70
CA THR A 111 -1.65 -27.77 5.01
C THR A 111 -1.21 -29.17 5.36
N VAL A 112 -1.92 -29.81 6.30
CA VAL A 112 -1.69 -31.22 6.65
C VAL A 112 -2.29 -32.09 5.56
N ASP A 113 -1.57 -33.13 5.15
CA ASP A 113 -2.05 -34.07 4.14
C ASP A 113 -2.86 -35.21 4.76
N CYS A 114 -4.18 -35.04 4.88
CA CYS A 114 -5.08 -36.10 5.33
C CYS A 114 -5.47 -37.09 4.22
N SER A 115 -4.96 -36.97 2.99
CA SER A 115 -5.42 -37.80 1.86
C SER A 115 -4.89 -39.23 1.87
N GLY A 116 -3.86 -39.50 2.69
CA GLY A 116 -3.23 -40.79 2.85
C GLY A 116 -3.54 -41.44 4.20
N MET A 117 -2.47 -41.85 4.90
CA MET A 117 -2.58 -42.26 6.30
C MET A 117 -2.73 -41.03 7.19
N ASP A 118 -3.36 -41.19 8.34
CA ASP A 118 -3.43 -40.14 9.36
C ASP A 118 -1.99 -39.74 9.78
N PRO A 119 -1.53 -38.51 9.46
CA PRO A 119 -0.20 -38.04 9.80
C PRO A 119 -0.13 -37.48 11.22
N CYS A 120 -1.27 -37.31 11.91
CA CYS A 120 -1.34 -36.72 13.24
C CYS A 120 -0.79 -37.70 14.28
N LEU A 121 0.15 -37.23 15.09
CA LEU A 121 0.81 -38.01 16.11
C LEU A 121 0.05 -37.98 17.44
N ASN A 122 0.51 -38.81 18.39
CA ASN A 122 0.07 -38.79 19.78
C ASN A 122 -1.46 -38.92 19.99
N GLY A 123 -2.12 -39.68 19.11
CA GLY A 123 -3.56 -39.90 19.18
C GLY A 123 -4.39 -38.73 18.66
N GLY A 124 -3.81 -37.81 17.90
CA GLY A 124 -4.54 -36.83 17.12
C GLY A 124 -5.34 -37.48 15.99
N THR A 125 -6.27 -36.72 15.42
CA THR A 125 -7.12 -37.15 14.31
C THR A 125 -7.05 -36.15 13.16
N CYS A 126 -6.83 -36.62 11.93
CA CYS A 126 -6.78 -35.79 10.74
C CYS A 126 -8.15 -35.66 10.07
N GLU A 127 -8.68 -34.44 9.99
CA GLU A 127 -9.86 -34.12 9.19
C GLU A 127 -9.70 -32.77 8.50
N ASN A 128 -10.21 -32.63 7.27
CA ASN A 128 -10.21 -31.38 6.51
C ASN A 128 -8.82 -30.71 6.37
N ASN A 129 -7.76 -31.50 6.22
CA ASN A 129 -6.36 -31.05 6.09
C ASN A 129 -5.80 -30.36 7.34
N GLU A 130 -6.31 -30.71 8.52
CA GLU A 130 -5.85 -30.22 9.81
C GLU A 130 -5.89 -31.33 10.87
N CYS A 131 -4.92 -31.31 11.79
CA CYS A 131 -4.87 -32.23 12.92
C CYS A 131 -5.61 -31.65 14.13
N THR A 132 -6.53 -32.43 14.69
CA THR A 132 -7.06 -32.16 16.03
C THR A 132 -6.25 -32.93 17.06
N CYS A 133 -5.56 -32.22 17.94
CA CYS A 133 -4.65 -32.85 18.91
C CYS A 133 -5.37 -33.37 20.16
N ALA A 134 -4.91 -34.52 20.66
CA ALA A 134 -5.30 -35.03 21.96
C ALA A 134 -4.78 -34.13 23.10
N ALA A 135 -5.42 -34.21 24.26
CA ALA A 135 -5.05 -33.39 25.42
C ALA A 135 -3.57 -33.61 25.80
N GLY A 136 -2.85 -32.50 25.97
CA GLY A 136 -1.41 -32.53 26.30
C GLY A 136 -0.49 -32.46 25.08
N TYR A 137 -1.02 -32.32 23.86
CA TYR A 137 -0.22 -32.16 22.64
C TYR A 137 -0.65 -30.94 21.81
N THR A 138 0.29 -30.40 21.04
CA THR A 138 0.13 -29.23 20.16
C THR A 138 1.01 -29.38 18.92
N GLY A 139 0.99 -28.38 18.04
CA GLY A 139 1.71 -28.39 16.77
C GLY A 139 0.83 -28.88 15.61
N ALA A 140 1.31 -28.68 14.39
CA ALA A 140 0.53 -28.98 13.19
C ALA A 140 0.28 -30.50 12.99
N LEU A 141 1.17 -31.35 13.52
CA LEU A 141 1.00 -32.81 13.53
C LEU A 141 0.86 -33.37 14.96
N CYS A 142 0.58 -32.54 15.96
CA CYS A 142 0.45 -32.96 17.36
C CYS A 142 1.71 -33.62 17.94
N ASP A 143 2.88 -33.26 17.44
CA ASP A 143 4.19 -33.79 17.81
C ASP A 143 4.77 -33.14 19.07
N ASP A 144 4.36 -31.92 19.37
CA ASP A 144 4.83 -31.18 20.54
C ASP A 144 4.02 -31.55 21.78
N ALA A 145 4.68 -31.99 22.85
CA ALA A 145 4.05 -32.14 24.14
C ALA A 145 3.84 -30.75 24.78
N ILE A 146 2.64 -30.49 25.29
CA ILE A 146 2.38 -29.34 26.15
C ILE A 146 3.11 -29.63 27.46
N GLU A 147 4.23 -28.94 27.70
CA GLU A 147 4.92 -29.01 28.98
C GLU A 147 4.02 -28.43 30.06
N THR A 148 3.21 -29.29 30.69
CA THR A 148 2.58 -28.99 31.97
C THR A 148 3.66 -29.10 33.03
N THR A 149 4.62 -28.20 33.07
CA THR A 149 5.38 -28.04 34.30
C THR A 149 4.40 -27.47 35.32
N PRO A 150 4.04 -28.21 36.39
CA PRO A 150 3.54 -27.51 37.55
C PRO A 150 4.75 -26.71 38.01
N THR A 151 4.66 -25.38 37.99
CA THR A 151 5.61 -24.57 38.73
C THR A 151 5.37 -24.90 40.21
N THR A 152 5.96 -26.00 40.68
CA THR A 152 6.19 -26.23 42.09
C THR A 152 7.07 -25.08 42.51
N LEU A 153 6.48 -24.17 43.29
CA LEU A 153 7.18 -23.13 44.02
C LEU A 153 8.14 -23.79 45.02
N THR A 154 9.25 -24.35 44.55
CA THR A 154 10.47 -24.36 45.36
C THR A 154 11.09 -22.99 45.16
N GLN A 155 10.85 -22.15 46.15
CA GLN A 155 11.42 -20.83 46.31
C GLN A 155 12.94 -20.99 46.54
N GLU A 156 13.69 -21.23 45.47
CA GLU A 156 15.11 -20.89 45.43
C GLU A 156 15.27 -19.57 44.68
N ALA A 157 15.88 -18.61 45.37
CA ALA A 157 16.11 -17.27 44.89
C ALA A 157 17.00 -17.31 43.64
N VAL A 158 16.41 -17.11 42.47
CA VAL A 158 17.10 -16.81 41.22
C VAL A 158 16.57 -15.48 40.68
N SER A 159 17.55 -14.64 40.31
CA SER A 159 17.46 -13.29 39.76
C SER A 159 16.40 -13.11 38.66
N PRO A 160 15.81 -11.90 38.47
CA PRO A 160 14.73 -11.71 37.52
C PRO A 160 15.29 -11.63 36.09
N GLU A 161 15.07 -12.67 35.29
CA GLU A 161 15.00 -12.54 33.84
C GLU A 161 13.60 -12.94 33.35
N THR A 162 13.08 -12.06 32.52
CA THR A 162 11.71 -11.92 32.02
C THR A 162 11.20 -13.13 31.25
N THR A 163 10.10 -13.73 31.73
CA THR A 163 9.24 -14.60 30.95
C THR A 163 8.24 -13.77 30.12
N VAL A 164 8.30 -13.91 28.79
CA VAL A 164 7.25 -13.44 27.88
C VAL A 164 6.12 -14.46 27.92
N ASN A 165 5.03 -14.12 28.62
CA ASN A 165 3.79 -14.89 28.59
C ASN A 165 3.03 -14.57 27.29
N ARG A 166 2.84 -15.56 26.40
CA ARG A 166 1.72 -15.57 25.44
C ARG A 166 0.45 -15.98 26.19
N GLN A 167 -0.01 -15.06 27.02
CA GLN A 167 -1.44 -14.94 27.30
C GLN A 167 -2.02 -14.31 26.02
N GLU A 168 -2.85 -15.03 25.28
CA GLU A 168 -3.68 -14.40 24.25
C GLU A 168 -4.76 -13.60 24.98
N SER A 169 -4.31 -12.45 25.48
CA SER A 169 -5.11 -11.58 26.30
C SER A 169 -6.03 -10.78 25.40
N ASP A 170 -7.31 -10.81 25.73
CA ASP A 170 -8.31 -9.79 25.42
C ASP A 170 -7.91 -8.38 25.92
N TYR A 171 -6.69 -8.23 26.46
CA TYR A 171 -6.05 -7.03 26.99
C TYR A 171 -5.17 -6.29 25.96
N SER A 172 -5.01 -6.80 24.72
CA SER A 172 -4.14 -6.20 23.68
C SER A 172 -4.86 -5.70 22.42
N LYS A 173 -6.19 -5.53 22.44
CA LYS A 173 -6.88 -4.82 21.34
C LYS A 173 -7.03 -3.33 21.63
N GLU A 174 -7.28 -2.95 22.88
CA GLU A 174 -7.42 -1.53 23.25
C GLU A 174 -6.07 -0.80 23.37
N ALA A 175 -5.04 -1.46 23.90
CA ALA A 175 -3.70 -0.87 23.99
C ALA A 175 -3.05 -0.68 22.61
N VAL A 176 -3.15 -1.68 21.73
CA VAL A 176 -2.65 -1.60 20.34
C VAL A 176 -3.44 -0.56 19.55
N SER A 177 -4.77 -0.49 19.72
CA SER A 177 -5.60 0.56 19.11
C SER A 177 -5.15 1.96 19.54
N THR A 178 -4.89 2.18 20.82
CA THR A 178 -4.45 3.49 21.34
C THR A 178 -3.05 3.87 20.83
N ILE A 179 -2.12 2.92 20.73
CA ILE A 179 -0.78 3.14 20.15
C ILE A 179 -0.88 3.48 18.66
N VAL A 180 -1.70 2.74 17.90
CA VAL A 180 -1.91 3.00 16.46
C VAL A 180 -2.54 4.37 16.24
N VAL A 181 -3.57 4.72 17.03
CA VAL A 181 -4.19 6.06 16.97
C VAL A 181 -3.18 7.16 17.32
N GLY A 182 -2.34 6.95 18.33
CA GLY A 182 -1.27 7.89 18.69
C GLY A 182 -0.24 8.10 17.57
N ILE A 183 0.19 7.02 16.93
CA ILE A 183 1.12 7.08 15.79
C ILE A 183 0.47 7.82 14.60
N VAL A 184 -0.78 7.52 14.27
CA VAL A 184 -1.51 8.20 13.18
C VAL A 184 -1.66 9.69 13.47
N LEU A 185 -2.02 10.08 14.68
CA LEU A 185 -2.13 11.49 15.08
C LEU A 185 -0.78 12.21 15.01
N ALA A 186 0.31 11.54 15.40
CA ALA A 186 1.65 12.10 15.28
C ALA A 186 2.04 12.34 13.81
N PHE A 187 1.75 11.40 12.91
CA PHE A 187 2.01 11.57 11.47
C PHE A 187 1.16 12.69 10.86
N VAL A 188 -0.12 12.81 11.22
CA VAL A 188 -0.99 13.90 10.77
C VAL A 188 -0.46 15.26 11.25
N ALA A 189 -0.01 15.35 12.51
CA ALA A 189 0.59 16.57 13.04
C ALA A 189 1.90 16.94 12.33
N LEU A 190 2.79 15.98 12.10
CA LEU A 190 4.04 16.20 11.36
C LEU A 190 3.78 16.64 9.91
N TYR A 191 2.79 16.04 9.25
CA TYR A 191 2.39 16.42 7.90
C TYR A 191 1.80 17.85 7.85
N ALA A 192 0.97 18.22 8.81
CA ALA A 192 0.44 19.58 8.93
C ALA A 192 1.55 20.61 9.20
N ILE A 193 2.53 20.27 10.05
CA ILE A 193 3.73 21.09 10.28
C ILE A 193 4.52 21.25 8.98
N PHE A 194 4.74 20.16 8.24
CA PHE A 194 5.44 20.24 6.95
C PHE A 194 4.71 21.14 5.94
N ILE A 195 3.39 21.02 5.80
CA ILE A 195 2.58 21.88 4.94
C ILE A 195 2.66 23.36 5.36
N THR A 196 2.57 23.64 6.66
CA THR A 196 2.64 25.02 7.17
C THR A 196 4.02 25.64 6.96
N LEU A 197 5.10 24.87 7.17
CA LEU A 197 6.46 25.29 6.85
C LEU A 197 6.65 25.53 5.36
N MET A 198 6.11 24.67 4.50
CA MET A 198 6.13 24.85 3.04
C MET A 198 5.40 26.13 2.63
N HIS A 199 4.21 26.40 3.17
CA HIS A 199 3.47 27.64 2.92
C HIS A 199 4.22 28.87 3.44
N LEU A 200 4.86 28.79 4.60
CA LEU A 200 5.67 29.88 5.14
C LEU A 200 6.87 30.17 4.24
N HIS A 201 7.53 29.12 3.73
CA HIS A 201 8.63 29.25 2.77
C HIS A 201 8.14 29.91 1.48
N LEU A 202 7.01 29.47 0.91
CA LEU A 202 6.42 30.07 -0.28
C LEU A 202 6.02 31.54 -0.06
N ARG A 203 5.48 31.90 1.12
CA ARG A 203 5.17 33.29 1.46
C ARG A 203 6.43 34.15 1.57
N ARG A 204 7.49 33.65 2.22
CA ARG A 204 8.78 34.35 2.31
C ARG A 204 9.41 34.55 0.95
N SER A 205 9.42 33.53 0.10
CA SER A 205 9.91 33.62 -1.28
C SER A 205 9.11 34.64 -2.10
N ASN A 206 7.78 34.66 -1.97
CA ASN A 206 6.92 35.64 -2.65
C ASN A 206 7.11 37.08 -2.15
N ILE A 207 7.33 37.28 -0.85
CA ILE A 207 7.63 38.61 -0.28
C ILE A 207 9.00 39.10 -0.77
N ALA A 208 10.02 38.24 -0.76
CA ALA A 208 11.35 38.56 -1.29
C ALA A 208 11.29 38.91 -2.79
N LEU A 209 10.47 38.19 -3.56
CA LEU A 209 10.22 38.50 -4.97
C LEU A 209 9.58 39.90 -5.13
N LYS A 210 8.53 40.19 -4.35
CA LYS A 210 7.84 41.50 -4.40
C LYS A 210 8.75 42.66 -4.01
N GLN A 211 9.64 42.48 -3.04
CA GLN A 211 10.64 43.50 -2.68
C GLN A 211 11.64 43.71 -3.83
N SER A 212 12.15 42.65 -4.44
CA SER A 212 13.06 42.76 -5.59
C SER A 212 12.43 43.42 -6.83
N VAL A 213 11.11 43.29 -7.00
CA VAL A 213 10.35 43.97 -8.06
C VAL A 213 10.12 45.44 -7.71
N SER A 214 9.77 45.75 -6.46
CA SER A 214 9.58 47.13 -5.97
C SER A 214 10.89 47.94 -6.01
N ASP A 215 12.03 47.32 -5.72
CA ASP A 215 13.35 47.97 -5.79
C ASP A 215 13.76 48.30 -7.23
N ARG A 216 13.32 47.49 -8.23
CA ARG A 216 13.50 47.81 -9.66
C ARG A 216 12.57 48.90 -10.17
N GLU A 217 11.36 49.01 -9.63
CA GLU A 217 10.41 50.07 -10.01
C GLU A 217 10.76 51.43 -9.37
N GLY A 218 11.32 51.43 -8.16
CA GLY A 218 11.79 52.65 -7.46
C GLY A 218 12.99 53.34 -8.13
N GLN A 219 13.73 52.64 -9.00
CA GLN A 219 14.85 53.21 -9.75
C GLN A 219 14.45 53.92 -11.06
N LYS A 220 13.15 54.05 -11.35
CA LYS A 220 12.64 54.60 -12.63
C LYS A 220 11.87 55.93 -12.52
N LEU A 221 11.85 56.60 -11.36
CA LEU A 221 11.27 57.93 -11.24
C LEU A 221 12.19 58.90 -10.48
N ASP A 222 13.02 59.63 -11.23
CA ASP A 222 13.40 61.01 -10.92
C ASP A 222 13.23 61.86 -12.20
N PRO A 223 12.31 62.84 -12.23
CA PRO A 223 12.16 63.78 -13.36
C PRO A 223 12.92 65.10 -13.12
N PHE A 224 13.74 65.48 -14.10
CA PHE A 224 14.21 66.83 -14.47
C PHE A 224 14.26 67.98 -13.42
N THR A 225 15.49 68.44 -13.11
CA THR A 225 15.89 69.86 -12.91
C THR A 225 17.35 69.96 -13.39
N SER A 226 17.85 70.85 -14.25
CA SER A 226 17.44 72.15 -14.78
C SER A 226 18.21 72.42 -16.11
N LEU A 227 17.51 72.94 -17.12
CA LEU A 227 18.12 73.69 -18.24
C LEU A 227 18.52 75.08 -17.73
N ASP A 228 19.70 75.59 -18.08
CA ASP A 228 19.77 76.77 -18.96
C ASP A 228 21.17 77.10 -19.53
N ALA A 229 21.14 77.57 -20.78
CA ALA A 229 21.98 78.54 -21.50
C ALA A 229 23.53 78.43 -21.40
N THR A 230 24.33 78.31 -22.46
CA THR A 230 24.35 79.06 -23.72
C THR A 230 25.38 78.41 -24.67
N SER A 231 25.07 78.35 -25.97
CA SER A 231 26.06 78.21 -27.05
C SER A 231 26.42 79.62 -27.56
N PRO A 232 27.64 79.85 -28.07
CA PRO A 232 27.69 80.05 -29.52
C PRO A 232 28.95 79.48 -30.22
N ARG A 233 28.67 78.92 -31.40
CA ARG A 233 29.35 79.04 -32.71
C ARG A 233 30.84 78.68 -32.89
N GLU A 234 31.05 77.82 -33.89
CA GLU A 234 32.08 77.80 -34.97
C GLU A 234 33.33 78.68 -34.77
N HIS A 235 34.57 78.25 -35.02
CA HIS A 235 35.13 78.00 -36.36
C HIS A 235 36.65 77.71 -36.21
N GLN A 236 37.20 76.89 -37.12
CA GLN A 236 38.57 76.89 -37.66
C GLN A 236 39.83 76.68 -36.77
N ARG A 237 40.52 75.57 -37.10
CA ARG A 237 41.88 75.49 -37.69
C ARG A 237 43.11 75.91 -36.85
N ASN A 238 44.08 74.97 -36.88
CA ASN A 238 45.49 74.96 -36.46
C ASN A 238 45.78 74.64 -34.99
#